data_AF-A0A5A9EAC5-F1
#
_entry.id   AF-A0A5A9EAC5-F1
#
_cell.length_a   1.000
_cell.length_b   1.000
_cell.length_c   1.000
_cell.angle_alpha   90.00
_cell.angle_beta   90.00
_cell.angle_gamma   90.00
#
_symmetry.space_group_name_H-M   'P 1'
#
loop_
_entity.id
_entity.type
_entity.pdbx_description
1 polymer ?
#
loop_
_entity_poly.entity_id
_entity_poly.type
_entity_poly.pdbx_seq_one_letter_code
_entity_poly.pdbx_strand_id
1 'polypeptide(L)'
;MLVTEYAKGNEAEFRIESLKVFGVVMGLLGDERVRREDGYVFVSYREMWEGCKEAGILSGVDQAFAVMMDMLSVVEAGGLIGRERVSGGSWVKS
;
A
#
# COMPACT_ATOMS: atom_id res chain seq x y z
N MET A 1 10.88 -0.17 -11.75
CA MET A 1 10.16 0.55 -10.69
C MET A 1 9.86 1.94 -11.23
N LEU A 2 8.59 2.28 -11.46
CA LEU A 2 8.22 3.67 -11.74
C LEU A 2 8.29 4.35 -10.38
N VAL A 3 9.33 5.14 -10.17
CA VAL A 3 9.53 5.92 -8.95
C VAL A 3 8.99 7.30 -9.31
N THR A 4 7.86 7.69 -8.73
CA THR A 4 7.38 9.07 -8.80
C THR A 4 8.53 10.03 -8.47
N GLU A 5 8.52 11.24 -9.03
CA GLU A 5 9.55 12.26 -8.73
C GLU A 5 9.67 12.51 -7.22
N TYR A 6 8.56 12.33 -6.48
CA TYR A 6 8.49 12.34 -5.03
C TYR A 6 9.52 11.41 -4.35
N ALA A 7 9.71 10.20 -4.89
CA ALA A 7 10.59 9.21 -4.29
C ALA A 7 12.06 9.32 -4.76
N LYS A 8 12.34 9.93 -5.92
CA LYS A 8 13.71 10.06 -6.46
C LYS A 8 14.60 11.04 -5.68
N GLY A 9 14.01 12.02 -5.01
CA GLY A 9 14.74 13.01 -4.22
C GLY A 9 15.10 12.55 -2.80
N ASN A 10 14.49 11.46 -2.30
CA ASN A 10 14.57 11.09 -0.89
C ASN A 10 14.26 9.60 -0.63
N GLU A 11 14.99 8.69 -1.29
CA GLU A 11 14.66 7.25 -1.28
C GLU A 11 14.66 6.61 0.12
N ALA A 12 15.57 7.02 1.00
CA ALA A 12 15.67 6.44 2.34
C ALA A 12 14.45 6.82 3.21
N GLU A 13 14.07 8.10 3.20
CA GLU A 13 12.89 8.56 3.91
C GLU A 13 11.62 7.98 3.29
N PHE A 14 11.55 7.91 1.95
CA PHE A 14 10.41 7.29 1.25
C PHE A 14 10.18 5.83 1.66
N ARG A 15 11.24 5.06 1.90
CA ARG A 15 11.12 3.68 2.42
C ARG A 15 10.53 3.66 3.82
N ILE A 16 10.95 4.57 4.70
CA ILE A 16 10.41 4.69 6.06
C ILE A 16 8.94 5.14 5.99
N GLU A 17 8.60 6.11 5.15
CA GLU A 17 7.24 6.59 4.98
C GLU A 17 6.30 5.53 4.39
N SER A 18 6.83 4.65 3.53
CA SER A 18 6.06 3.51 3.00
C SER A 18 5.54 2.58 4.10
N LEU A 19 6.18 2.56 5.29
CA LEU A 19 5.69 1.81 6.44
C LEU A 19 4.36 2.36 6.98
N LYS A 20 4.04 3.64 6.73
CA LYS A 20 2.72 4.21 7.09
C LYS A 20 1.62 3.55 6.26
N VAL A 21 1.85 3.35 4.95
CA VAL A 21 0.92 2.64 4.06
C VAL A 21 0.83 1.16 4.43
N PHE A 22 1.95 0.53 4.82
CA PHE A 22 1.93 -0.82 5.37
C PHE A 22 1.01 -0.92 6.60
N GLY A 23 1.07 0.04 7.53
CA GLY A 23 0.17 0.08 8.68
C GLY A 23 -1.31 0.10 8.29
N VAL A 24 -1.68 0.88 7.27
CA VAL A 24 -3.05 0.90 6.72
C VAL A 24 -3.43 -0.47 6.14
N VAL A 25 -2.55 -1.08 5.34
CA VAL A 25 -2.78 -2.40 4.78
C VAL A 25 -3.01 -3.44 5.88
N MET A 26 -2.18 -3.46 6.93
CA MET A 26 -2.35 -4.38 8.05
C MET A 26 -3.67 -4.16 8.80
N GLY A 27 -4.10 -2.91 8.96
CA GLY A 27 -5.42 -2.59 9.52
C GLY A 27 -6.57 -3.12 8.64
N LEU A 28 -6.41 -3.06 7.31
CA LEU A 28 -7.38 -3.62 6.37
C LEU A 28 -7.38 -5.16 6.36
N LEU A 29 -6.26 -5.82 6.67
CA LEU A 29 -6.11 -7.28 6.70
C LEU A 29 -6.70 -7.96 7.95
N GLY A 30 -7.50 -7.26 8.74
CA GLY A 30 -8.07 -7.75 10.00
C GLY A 30 -8.75 -9.13 9.93
N ASP A 31 -8.85 -9.78 11.08
CA ASP A 31 -9.21 -11.20 11.21
C ASP A 31 -10.60 -11.59 10.68
N GLU A 32 -11.51 -10.62 10.54
CA GLU A 32 -12.88 -10.84 10.07
C GLU A 32 -13.00 -10.95 8.54
N ARG A 33 -11.94 -10.66 7.77
CA ARG A 33 -12.00 -10.70 6.31
C ARG A 33 -12.00 -12.13 5.76
N VAL A 34 -12.71 -12.31 4.65
CA VAL A 34 -12.68 -13.55 3.87
C VAL A 34 -11.30 -13.72 3.25
N ARG A 35 -10.63 -14.82 3.62
CA ARG A 35 -9.34 -15.23 3.06
C ARG A 35 -9.56 -16.26 1.94
N ARG A 36 -8.84 -16.08 0.83
CA ARG A 36 -8.65 -17.11 -0.19
C ARG A 36 -7.90 -18.30 0.41
N GLU A 37 -8.01 -19.48 -0.20
CA GLU A 37 -7.43 -20.73 0.33
C GLU A 37 -5.91 -20.67 0.56
N ASP A 38 -5.20 -19.83 -0.18
CA ASP A 38 -3.75 -19.60 -0.04
C ASP A 38 -3.37 -18.49 0.96
N GLY A 39 -4.37 -17.96 1.68
CA GLY A 39 -4.23 -16.98 2.75
C GLY A 39 -4.27 -15.52 2.29
N TYR A 40 -4.48 -15.25 1.00
CA TYR A 40 -4.62 -13.88 0.49
C TYR A 40 -6.00 -13.29 0.79
N VAL A 41 -6.03 -11.99 1.05
CA VAL A 41 -7.24 -11.20 1.27
C VAL A 41 -7.36 -10.16 0.18
N PHE A 42 -8.55 -10.01 -0.39
CA PHE A 42 -8.79 -8.93 -1.34
C PHE A 42 -8.92 -7.59 -0.60
N VAL A 43 -8.18 -6.59 -1.09
CA VAL A 43 -8.30 -5.21 -0.67
C VAL A 43 -8.43 -4.35 -1.93
N SER A 44 -9.51 -3.59 -2.03
CA SER A 44 -9.73 -2.68 -3.15
C SER A 44 -8.80 -1.47 -3.07
N TYR A 45 -8.46 -0.89 -4.22
CA TYR A 45 -7.70 0.36 -4.24
C TYR A 45 -8.46 1.52 -3.59
N ARG A 46 -9.79 1.45 -3.58
CA ARG A 46 -10.64 2.40 -2.87
C ARG A 46 -10.42 2.32 -1.36
N GLU A 47 -10.47 1.12 -0.78
CA GLU A 47 -10.26 0.92 0.66
C GLU A 47 -8.84 1.35 1.08
N MET A 48 -7.82 1.02 0.29
CA MET A 48 -6.45 1.49 0.56
C MET A 48 -6.37 3.01 0.52
N TRP A 49 -6.99 3.63 -0.49
CA TRP A 49 -7.01 5.07 -0.66
C TRP A 49 -7.74 5.78 0.48
N GLU A 50 -8.93 5.30 0.84
CA GLU A 50 -9.74 5.84 1.94
C GLU A 50 -8.99 5.70 3.27
N GLY A 51 -8.39 4.54 3.55
CA GLY A 51 -7.57 4.34 4.75
C GLY A 51 -6.34 5.24 4.81
N CYS A 52 -5.64 5.46 3.68
CA CYS A 52 -4.51 6.38 3.63
C CYS A 52 -4.94 7.86 3.82
N LYS A 53 -6.13 8.23 3.34
CA LYS A 53 -6.71 9.56 3.57
C LYS A 53 -7.08 9.77 5.03
N GLU A 54 -7.75 8.80 5.64
CA GLU A 54 -8.16 8.86 7.06
C GLU A 54 -6.95 8.96 7.98
N ALA A 55 -5.87 8.26 7.64
CA ALA A 55 -4.60 8.33 8.37
C ALA A 55 -3.74 9.57 8.04
N GLY A 56 -4.18 10.42 7.09
CA GLY A 56 -3.47 11.65 6.70
C GLY A 56 -2.12 11.45 5.99
N ILE A 57 -1.83 10.24 5.49
CA ILE A 57 -0.51 9.83 4.98
C ILE A 57 -0.11 10.56 3.69
N LEU A 58 -1.09 10.93 2.86
CA LEU A 58 -0.87 11.47 1.51
C LEU A 58 -1.33 12.93 1.38
N SER A 59 -1.51 13.61 2.51
CA SER A 59 -1.95 15.01 2.55
C SER A 59 -0.91 15.93 1.93
N GLY A 60 -1.31 16.73 0.93
CA GLY A 60 -0.40 17.68 0.26
C GLY A 60 0.60 17.02 -0.71
N VAL A 61 0.43 15.73 -1.02
CA VAL A 61 1.26 15.01 -2.00
C VAL A 61 0.63 15.10 -3.38
N ASP A 62 1.36 15.66 -4.34
CA ASP A 62 0.96 15.64 -5.75
C ASP A 62 0.94 14.20 -6.28
N GLN A 63 -0.09 13.86 -7.06
CA GLN A 63 -0.31 12.50 -7.55
C GLN A 63 -0.34 11.44 -6.43
N ALA A 64 -0.90 11.80 -5.27
CA ALA A 64 -1.00 10.97 -4.07
C ALA A 64 -1.37 9.50 -4.31
N PHE A 65 -2.29 9.20 -5.24
CA PHE A 65 -2.63 7.81 -5.55
C PHE A 65 -1.47 7.04 -6.21
N ALA A 66 -0.73 7.65 -7.13
CA ALA A 66 0.46 7.03 -7.73
C ALA A 66 1.54 6.82 -6.67
N VAL A 67 1.76 7.81 -5.80
CA VAL A 67 2.70 7.71 -4.68
C VAL A 67 2.32 6.58 -3.72
N MET A 68 1.04 6.42 -3.39
CA MET A 68 0.54 5.29 -2.60
C MET A 68 0.90 3.94 -3.24
N MET A 69 0.73 3.83 -4.57
CA MET A 69 1.05 2.60 -5.31
C MET A 69 2.55 2.31 -5.35
N ASP A 70 3.38 3.35 -5.38
CA ASP A 70 4.84 3.23 -5.25
C ASP A 70 5.23 2.78 -3.85
N MET A 71 4.67 3.39 -2.80
CA MET A 71 4.88 2.98 -1.41
C MET A 71 4.48 1.51 -1.18
N LEU A 72 3.33 1.06 -1.72
CA LEU A 72 2.94 -0.36 -1.70
C LEU A 72 3.97 -1.27 -2.39
N SER A 73 4.56 -0.80 -3.49
CA SER A 73 5.59 -1.54 -4.21
C SER A 73 6.90 -1.64 -3.40
N VAL A 74 7.23 -0.62 -2.60
CA VAL A 74 8.36 -0.64 -1.68
C VAL A 74 8.13 -1.65 -0.55
N VAL A 75 6.93 -1.66 0.05
CA VAL A 75 6.56 -2.62 1.12
C VAL A 75 6.62 -4.07 0.60
N GLU A 76 6.09 -4.30 -0.61
CA GLU A 76 6.17 -5.59 -1.31
C GLU A 76 7.62 -6.01 -1.61
N ALA A 77 8.43 -5.10 -2.17
CA ALA A 77 9.84 -5.38 -2.46
C ALA A 77 10.67 -5.63 -1.19
N GLY A 78 10.26 -5.06 -0.06
CA GLY A 78 10.83 -5.32 1.26
C GLY A 78 10.41 -6.66 1.88
N GLY A 79 9.51 -7.42 1.24
CA GLY A 79 9.03 -8.71 1.72
C GLY A 79 8.06 -8.63 2.90
N LEU A 80 7.50 -7.45 3.19
CA LEU A 80 6.55 -7.25 4.29
C LEU A 80 5.14 -7.76 3.94
N ILE A 81 4.82 -7.83 2.64
CA ILE A 81 3.58 -8.38 2.12
C ILE A 81 3.84 -9.16 0.82
N GLY A 82 3.06 -10.20 0.58
CA GLY A 82 2.80 -10.74 -0.75
C GLY A 82 1.64 -9.99 -1.40
N ARG A 83 1.76 -9.64 -2.69
CA ARG A 83 0.70 -8.90 -3.39
C ARG A 83 0.48 -9.37 -4.82
N GLU A 84 -0.78 -9.58 -5.19
CA GLU A 84 -1.18 -9.82 -6.59
C GLU A 84 -2.12 -8.70 -7.04
N ARG A 85 -1.69 -7.95 -8.06
CA ARG A 85 -2.50 -6.84 -8.59
C ARG A 85 -3.59 -7.38 -9.50
N VAL A 86 -4.81 -6.91 -9.29
CA VAL A 86 -5.97 -7.23 -10.12
C VAL A 86 -6.74 -5.96 -10.47
N SER A 87 -7.76 -6.07 -11.32
CA SER A 87 -8.63 -4.94 -11.62
C SER A 87 -9.34 -4.48 -10.34
N GLY A 88 -9.24 -3.18 -10.01
CA GLY A 88 -9.90 -2.57 -8.86
C GLY A 88 -9.24 -2.79 -7.50
N GLY A 89 -8.17 -3.57 -7.39
CA GLY A 89 -7.52 -3.81 -6.10
C GLY A 89 -6.30 -4.73 -6.15
N SER A 90 -5.98 -5.31 -5.01
CA SER A 90 -4.94 -6.33 -4.90
C SER A 90 -5.37 -7.43 -3.94
N TRP A 91 -4.98 -8.66 -4.25
CA TRP A 91 -4.89 -9.71 -3.24
C TRP A 91 -3.63 -9.44 -2.42
N VAL A 92 -3.75 -9.44 -1.10
CA VAL A 92 -2.64 -9.15 -0.19
C VAL A 92 -2.54 -10.22 0.90
N LYS A 93 -1.32 -10.61 1.24
CA LYS A 93 -0.99 -11.52 2.34
C LYS A 93 0.17 -10.94 3.15
N SER A 94 0.10 -11.01 4.47
CA SER A 94 1.22 -10.71 5.37
C SER A 94 1.98 -11.98 5.73
#